data_AF-A0A930EDU3-F1
#
_entry.id   AF-A0A930EDU3-F1
#
_cell.length_a   1.000
_cell.length_b   1.000
_cell.length_c   1.000
_cell.angle_alpha   90.00
_cell.angle_beta   90.00
_cell.angle_gamma   90.00
#
_symmetry.space_group_name_H-M   'P 1'
#
loop_
_entity.id
_entity.type
_entity.pdbx_description
1 polymer ?
#
loop_
_entity_poly.entity_id
_entity_poly.type
_entity_poly.pdbx_seq_one_letter_code
_entity_poly.pdbx_strand_id
1 'polypeptide(L)'
;YNSPTGTWLDQSKNKAFMAGKLENGIKLKVVGVIKPNGKTRSNALQPGVGYLPSLTSQVIDRMKDADIVKQQLANPEVDVFTGKTFEALKEENGASFDMSKLFSINQSMLASAFKFDASKLQKAFGMSPLANIDYSKALSKVNTTSLAQNMMSDIMQELAEFPAYLQQQNITLTPAEQSMITTETSQLIATLLAGYPAFASDYANNHPGAAQSEIINAYLSSTNSRTAISSTATRIAQNLNRSNLRGTIERALTNYMQGRMAKIMGRFMNQVMTEMQKQLGAQISSGATMNGDMASAMKSAFSVNPSAFAKAFSLNMDQTQMAALFSQFMNNGIVTYDSNLKKMGYADKSNPESISIYPSSFERKDKVIEGIDSYNARMKRSGHKSRVITYTDIMGTLMSSVTDIINMISYVLVAFISVSLIVSSIMIGIITYISVLERRKEIGILRAMGASKRNIANIFNAETFIEGLLSGVFAILFVYLVSIPVNAVVLSSFNVERIMRLPIGAALVLIGISVFLTYIAGLIPSRSAAKRDPVEALRSE
;
A
#
# COMPACT_ATOMS: atom_id res chain seq x y z
N TYR A 1 5.92 -22.77 36.59
CA TYR A 1 7.36 -23.06 36.55
C TYR A 1 7.55 -24.55 36.68
N ASN A 2 8.43 -25.15 35.88
CA ASN A 2 8.78 -26.56 35.96
C ASN A 2 10.15 -26.69 36.64
N SER A 3 10.17 -26.89 37.95
CA SER A 3 11.42 -26.93 38.74
C SER A 3 12.41 -28.02 38.28
N PRO A 4 11.98 -29.24 37.91
CA PRO A 4 12.88 -30.26 37.35
C PRO A 4 13.67 -29.85 36.11
N THR A 5 13.08 -29.08 35.20
CA THR A 5 13.73 -28.67 33.94
C THR A 5 14.25 -27.25 33.97
N GLY A 6 13.95 -26.48 35.02
CA GLY A 6 14.28 -25.06 35.12
C GLY A 6 13.54 -24.16 34.13
N THR A 7 12.50 -24.67 33.46
CA THR A 7 11.82 -24.01 32.33
C THR A 7 10.38 -23.59 32.65
N TRP A 8 9.83 -22.73 31.79
CA TRP A 8 8.46 -22.25 31.88
C TRP A 8 7.55 -22.92 30.85
N LEU A 9 6.40 -23.41 31.30
CA LEU A 9 5.39 -24.07 30.48
C LEU A 9 4.17 -23.17 30.31
N ASP A 10 3.65 -23.08 29.08
CA ASP A 10 2.41 -22.38 28.79
C ASP A 10 1.20 -23.20 29.28
N GLN A 11 0.39 -22.60 30.15
CA GLN A 11 -0.85 -23.18 30.71
C GLN A 11 -2.11 -22.47 30.20
N SER A 12 -2.00 -21.61 29.18
CA SER A 12 -3.12 -20.86 28.61
C SER A 12 -4.28 -21.74 28.11
N LYS A 13 -3.97 -22.97 27.66
CA LYS A 13 -4.96 -23.96 27.22
C LYS A 13 -5.55 -24.81 28.36
N ASN A 14 -4.97 -24.76 29.56
CA ASN A 14 -5.46 -25.50 30.70
C ASN A 14 -6.60 -24.73 31.38
N LYS A 15 -7.85 -25.15 31.11
CA LYS A 15 -9.05 -24.49 31.63
C LYS A 15 -9.08 -24.37 33.16
N ALA A 16 -8.66 -25.41 33.88
CA ALA A 16 -8.67 -25.40 35.35
C ALA A 16 -7.64 -24.40 35.90
N PHE A 17 -6.45 -24.35 35.29
CA PHE A 17 -5.44 -23.35 35.61
C PHE A 17 -5.93 -21.93 35.33
N MET A 18 -6.54 -21.71 34.16
CA MET A 18 -7.05 -20.39 33.76
C MET A 18 -8.21 -19.92 34.64
N ALA A 19 -9.10 -20.81 35.05
CA ALA A 19 -10.18 -20.48 35.99
C ALA A 19 -9.62 -19.96 37.33
N GLY A 20 -8.64 -20.66 37.92
CA GLY A 20 -7.99 -20.21 39.16
C GLY A 20 -7.20 -18.90 39.01
N LYS A 21 -6.64 -18.62 37.81
CA LYS A 21 -6.01 -17.33 37.51
C LYS A 21 -7.04 -16.20 37.34
N LEU A 22 -8.21 -16.51 36.80
CA LEU A 22 -9.30 -15.54 36.63
C LEU A 22 -9.86 -15.06 37.98
N GLU A 23 -10.03 -15.98 38.94
CA GLU A 23 -10.48 -15.66 40.30
C GLU A 23 -9.57 -14.67 41.01
N ASN A 24 -8.26 -14.77 40.77
CA ASN A 24 -7.21 -13.88 41.29
C ASN A 24 -6.81 -12.78 40.28
N GLY A 25 -7.63 -12.58 39.24
CA GLY A 25 -7.43 -11.59 38.20
C GLY A 25 -7.66 -10.16 38.69
N ILE A 26 -7.20 -9.19 37.90
CA ILE A 26 -7.50 -7.78 38.17
C ILE A 26 -8.98 -7.56 37.89
N LYS A 27 -9.76 -7.23 38.93
CA LYS A 27 -11.17 -6.88 38.77
C LYS A 27 -11.28 -5.47 38.18
N LEU A 28 -11.87 -5.37 37.00
CA LEU A 28 -12.10 -4.10 36.31
C LEU A 28 -13.56 -3.66 36.50
N LYS A 29 -13.77 -2.36 36.75
CA LYS A 29 -15.11 -1.75 36.81
C LYS A 29 -15.36 -1.00 35.50
N VAL A 30 -16.49 -1.30 34.84
CA VAL A 30 -16.94 -0.53 33.69
C VAL A 30 -17.48 0.81 34.17
N VAL A 31 -16.85 1.91 33.74
CA VAL A 31 -17.20 3.28 34.17
C VAL A 31 -18.08 4.03 33.17
N GLY A 32 -18.18 3.54 31.94
CA GLY A 32 -19.00 4.14 30.89
C GLY A 32 -18.94 3.36 29.58
N VAL A 33 -19.90 3.63 28.70
CA VAL A 33 -19.96 3.09 27.35
C VAL A 33 -20.09 4.26 26.39
N ILE A 34 -19.11 4.43 25.52
CA ILE A 34 -19.12 5.49 24.50
C ILE A 34 -19.86 4.94 23.28
N LYS A 35 -20.90 5.66 22.85
CA LYS A 35 -21.70 5.31 21.66
C LYS A 35 -21.71 6.49 20.69
N PRO A 36 -21.59 6.26 19.37
CA PRO A 36 -21.80 7.31 18.38
C PRO A 36 -23.18 7.96 18.57
N ASN A 37 -23.22 9.29 18.62
CA ASN A 37 -24.46 10.03 18.56
C ASN A 37 -25.05 9.80 17.16
N GLY A 38 -26.22 9.16 17.04
CA GLY A 38 -26.74 8.53 15.81
C GLY A 38 -26.87 9.40 14.53
N LYS A 39 -26.44 10.65 14.57
CA LYS A 39 -26.28 11.57 13.43
C LYS A 39 -24.91 11.47 12.75
N THR A 40 -23.90 10.86 13.39
CA THR A 40 -22.53 10.78 12.87
C THR A 40 -22.34 9.52 12.02
N ARG A 41 -22.04 9.68 10.72
CA ARG A 41 -21.73 8.57 9.80
C ARG A 41 -20.25 8.15 9.79
N SER A 42 -19.43 8.75 10.66
CA SER A 42 -17.98 8.57 10.65
C SER A 42 -17.54 7.55 11.70
N ASN A 43 -16.96 6.43 11.27
CA ASN A 43 -16.37 5.39 12.13
C ASN A 43 -14.97 5.78 12.64
N ALA A 44 -14.80 7.03 13.09
CA ALA A 44 -13.49 7.51 13.57
C ALA A 44 -13.07 6.88 14.91
N LEU A 45 -14.03 6.37 15.69
CA LEU A 45 -13.77 5.65 16.92
C LEU A 45 -13.60 4.16 16.63
N GLN A 46 -12.46 3.60 17.02
CA GLN A 46 -12.27 2.16 16.97
C GLN A 46 -13.12 1.49 18.05
N PRO A 47 -13.87 0.41 17.72
CA PRO A 47 -14.57 -0.37 18.71
C PRO A 47 -13.57 -1.05 19.66
N GLY A 48 -13.82 -1.00 20.98
CA GLY A 48 -12.95 -1.64 21.96
C GLY A 48 -13.23 -1.21 23.39
N VAL A 49 -12.44 -1.78 24.31
CA VAL A 49 -12.43 -1.41 25.73
C VAL A 49 -11.26 -0.46 25.97
N GLY A 50 -11.56 0.77 26.38
CA GLY A 50 -10.56 1.73 26.82
C GLY A 50 -10.15 1.47 28.27
N TYR A 51 -8.86 1.64 28.57
CA TYR A 51 -8.32 1.47 29.92
C TYR A 51 -7.71 2.80 30.41
N LEU A 52 -7.73 3.02 31.72
CA LEU A 52 -7.03 4.15 32.32
C LEU A 52 -5.51 3.96 32.24
N PRO A 53 -4.72 5.04 32.11
CA PRO A 53 -3.25 4.96 32.13
C PRO A 53 -2.68 4.26 33.38
N SER A 54 -3.41 4.34 34.50
CA SER A 54 -3.07 3.65 35.74
C SER A 54 -3.09 2.12 35.60
N LEU A 55 -4.09 1.56 34.90
CA LEU A 55 -4.14 0.13 34.64
C LEU A 55 -2.99 -0.30 33.74
N THR A 56 -2.69 0.47 32.69
CA THR A 56 -1.55 0.20 31.81
C THR A 56 -0.24 0.18 32.60
N SER A 57 -0.02 1.18 33.46
CA SER A 57 1.17 1.24 34.32
C SER A 57 1.24 0.05 35.28
N GLN A 58 0.14 -0.29 35.93
CA GLN A 58 0.07 -1.42 36.87
C GLN A 58 0.35 -2.77 36.17
N VAL A 59 -0.14 -2.95 34.94
CA VAL A 59 0.13 -4.15 34.15
C VAL A 59 1.61 -4.21 33.77
N ILE A 60 2.21 -3.10 33.33
CA ILE A 60 3.65 -3.02 33.03
C ILE A 60 4.49 -3.40 34.25
N ASP A 61 4.20 -2.81 35.41
CA ASP A 61 4.94 -3.06 36.65
C ASP A 61 4.77 -4.52 37.09
N ARG A 62 3.55 -5.05 37.01
CA ARG A 62 3.26 -6.46 37.30
C ARG A 62 4.02 -7.42 36.39
N MET A 63 4.14 -7.11 35.10
CA MET A 63 4.88 -7.95 34.16
C MET A 63 6.38 -7.88 34.42
N LYS A 64 6.92 -6.70 34.74
CA LYS A 64 8.32 -6.54 35.16
C LYS A 64 8.65 -7.36 36.40
N ASP A 65 7.69 -7.49 37.32
CA ASP A 65 7.86 -8.26 38.54
C ASP A 65 7.67 -9.77 38.39
N ALA A 66 7.16 -10.24 37.26
CA ALA A 66 6.94 -11.66 37.02
C ALA A 66 8.26 -12.43 36.98
N ASP A 67 8.32 -13.57 37.68
CA ASP A 67 9.54 -14.37 37.82
C ASP A 67 10.14 -14.78 36.47
N ILE A 68 9.30 -15.15 35.50
CA ILE A 68 9.74 -15.52 34.14
C ILE A 68 10.42 -14.35 33.42
N VAL A 69 9.92 -13.13 33.61
CA VAL A 69 10.48 -11.92 33.02
C VAL A 69 11.80 -11.58 33.71
N LYS A 70 11.85 -11.61 35.04
CA LYS A 70 13.09 -11.42 35.82
C LYS A 70 14.18 -12.41 35.40
N GLN A 71 13.82 -13.69 35.21
CA GLN A 71 14.74 -14.72 34.77
C GLN A 71 15.26 -14.46 33.35
N GLN A 72 14.40 -14.03 32.42
CA GLN A 72 14.80 -13.73 31.05
C GLN A 72 15.70 -12.48 31.00
N LEU A 73 15.35 -11.42 31.74
CA LEU A 73 16.15 -10.20 31.85
C LEU A 73 17.55 -10.47 32.44
N ALA A 74 17.64 -11.39 33.40
CA ALA A 74 18.92 -11.77 34.01
C ALA A 74 19.79 -12.66 33.09
N ASN A 75 19.19 -13.35 32.11
CA ASN A 75 19.89 -14.26 31.20
C ASN A 75 19.58 -13.92 29.74
N PRO A 76 20.20 -12.87 29.15
CA PRO A 76 19.84 -12.41 27.81
C PRO A 76 20.17 -13.37 26.67
N GLU A 77 21.07 -14.32 26.91
CA GLU A 77 21.56 -15.26 25.90
C GLU A 77 20.82 -16.61 25.91
N VAL A 78 20.00 -16.85 26.93
CA VAL A 78 19.32 -18.14 27.17
C VAL A 78 17.81 -17.96 27.08
N ASP A 79 17.16 -18.83 26.33
CA ASP A 79 15.70 -18.91 26.29
C ASP A 79 15.16 -19.59 27.56
N VAL A 80 14.39 -18.86 28.38
CA VAL A 80 13.82 -19.39 29.63
C VAL A 80 12.72 -20.43 29.42
N PHE A 81 12.19 -20.57 28.19
CA PHE A 81 11.20 -21.60 27.86
C PHE A 81 11.84 -22.96 27.59
N THR A 82 13.04 -22.98 27.00
CA THR A 82 13.72 -24.23 26.60
C THR A 82 14.96 -24.54 27.44
N GLY A 83 15.55 -23.54 28.10
CA GLY A 83 16.80 -23.66 28.85
C GLY A 83 18.06 -23.70 27.97
N LYS A 84 17.93 -23.43 26.67
CA LYS A 84 19.05 -23.45 25.69
C LYS A 84 19.46 -22.02 25.30
N THR A 85 20.69 -21.84 24.83
CA THR A 85 21.13 -20.55 24.30
C THR A 85 20.39 -20.24 22.99
N PHE A 86 20.16 -18.95 22.71
CA PHE A 86 19.56 -18.53 21.44
C PHE A 86 20.43 -18.94 20.23
N GLU A 87 21.76 -19.04 20.42
CA GLU A 87 22.68 -19.57 19.41
C GLU A 87 22.48 -21.07 19.17
N ALA A 88 22.43 -21.88 20.23
CA ALA A 88 22.19 -23.33 20.10
C ALA A 88 20.79 -23.61 19.52
N LEU A 89 19.78 -22.82 19.89
CA LEU A 89 18.46 -22.91 19.29
C LEU A 89 18.47 -22.53 17.81
N LYS A 90 19.30 -21.57 17.41
CA LYS A 90 19.47 -21.20 16.00
C LYS A 90 20.17 -22.32 15.21
N GLU A 91 21.12 -23.02 15.80
CA GLU A 91 21.80 -24.17 15.19
C GLU A 91 20.90 -25.42 15.14
N GLU A 92 20.17 -25.74 16.21
CA GLU A 92 19.21 -26.85 16.26
C GLU A 92 17.98 -26.61 15.38
N ASN A 93 17.45 -25.39 15.35
CA ASN A 93 16.39 -25.01 14.42
C ASN A 93 16.90 -24.83 12.98
N GLY A 94 18.23 -24.74 12.80
CA GLY A 94 18.92 -24.78 11.53
C GLY A 94 19.30 -26.19 11.06
N ALA A 95 19.17 -27.21 11.91
CA ALA A 95 19.37 -28.61 11.54
C ALA A 95 18.22 -29.06 10.63
N SER A 96 18.56 -29.25 9.35
CA SER A 96 17.70 -29.58 8.23
C SER A 96 16.50 -30.45 8.58
N PHE A 97 15.31 -29.84 8.64
CA PHE A 97 14.07 -30.58 8.42
C PHE A 97 14.19 -31.27 7.05
N ASP A 98 14.02 -32.58 7.00
CA ASP A 98 14.06 -33.33 5.75
C ASP A 98 12.82 -32.98 4.90
N MET A 99 12.98 -31.92 4.10
CA MET A 99 11.95 -31.33 3.24
C MET A 99 11.37 -32.33 2.23
N SER A 100 12.03 -33.48 2.03
CA SER A 100 11.51 -34.57 1.19
C SER A 100 10.27 -35.25 1.77
N LYS A 101 9.97 -35.06 3.06
CA LYS A 101 8.78 -35.60 3.70
C LYS A 101 7.52 -34.75 3.47
N LEU A 102 7.65 -33.55 2.90
CA LEU A 102 6.53 -32.61 2.67
C LEU A 102 5.63 -33.01 1.51
N PHE A 103 6.23 -33.58 0.47
CA PHE A 103 5.54 -34.07 -0.70
C PHE A 103 5.90 -35.55 -0.90
N SER A 104 4.99 -36.29 -1.49
CA SER A 104 5.28 -37.59 -2.08
C SER A 104 5.15 -37.46 -3.58
N ILE A 105 6.09 -38.09 -4.29
CA ILE A 105 6.03 -38.22 -5.74
C ILE A 105 5.66 -39.67 -6.03
N ASN A 106 4.46 -39.89 -6.55
CA ASN A 106 4.05 -41.20 -7.02
C ASN A 106 4.75 -41.48 -8.36
N GLN A 107 5.77 -42.33 -8.33
CA GLN A 107 6.62 -42.65 -9.48
C GLN A 107 5.85 -43.26 -10.65
N SER A 108 4.83 -44.10 -10.40
CA SER A 108 4.05 -44.72 -11.48
C SER A 108 3.11 -43.71 -12.14
N MET A 109 2.53 -42.80 -11.36
CA MET A 109 1.74 -41.70 -11.91
C MET A 109 2.60 -40.68 -12.64
N LEU A 110 3.77 -40.34 -12.10
CA LEU A 110 4.74 -39.49 -12.77
C LEU A 110 5.14 -40.12 -14.10
N ALA A 111 5.42 -41.42 -14.12
CA ALA A 111 5.72 -42.17 -15.34
C ALA A 111 4.57 -42.12 -16.35
N SER A 112 3.33 -42.30 -15.90
CA SER A 112 2.15 -42.22 -16.76
C SER A 112 1.88 -40.80 -17.29
N ALA A 113 2.43 -39.78 -16.63
CA ALA A 113 2.34 -38.40 -17.07
C ALA A 113 3.22 -38.11 -18.28
N PHE A 114 4.33 -38.83 -18.45
CA PHE A 114 5.21 -38.66 -19.59
C PHE A 114 4.82 -39.63 -20.70
N LYS A 115 4.40 -39.08 -21.83
CA LYS A 115 4.18 -39.84 -23.07
C LYS A 115 5.35 -39.62 -23.99
N PHE A 116 5.91 -40.73 -24.47
CA PHE A 116 6.98 -40.74 -25.45
C PHE A 116 6.45 -41.20 -26.80
N ASP A 117 6.57 -40.32 -27.79
CA ASP A 117 6.20 -40.62 -29.17
C ASP A 117 7.44 -41.10 -29.95
N ALA A 118 7.68 -42.41 -29.88
CA ALA A 118 8.78 -43.05 -30.58
C ALA A 118 8.73 -42.82 -32.10
N SER A 119 7.55 -42.57 -32.68
CA SER A 119 7.40 -42.34 -34.12
C SER A 119 8.05 -41.03 -34.56
N LYS A 120 8.11 -40.01 -33.69
CA LYS A 120 8.78 -38.74 -33.97
C LYS A 120 10.30 -38.89 -34.04
N LEU A 121 10.87 -39.75 -33.19
CA LEU A 121 12.30 -40.07 -33.21
C LEU A 121 12.67 -40.99 -34.36
N GLN A 122 11.79 -41.94 -34.68
CA GLN A 122 11.96 -42.81 -35.84
C GLN A 122 11.96 -41.99 -37.15
N LYS A 123 11.10 -40.98 -37.26
CA LYS A 123 11.09 -40.04 -38.38
C LYS A 123 12.34 -39.16 -38.45
N ALA A 124 12.94 -38.83 -37.30
CA ALA A 124 14.13 -37.99 -37.24
C ALA A 124 15.44 -38.74 -37.51
N PHE A 125 15.53 -40.04 -37.17
CA PHE A 125 16.82 -40.76 -37.16
C PHE A 125 16.83 -42.17 -37.79
N GLY A 126 15.71 -42.71 -38.27
CA GLY A 126 15.69 -44.09 -38.83
C GLY A 126 15.80 -45.20 -37.76
N MET A 127 15.67 -46.47 -38.16
CA MET A 127 15.34 -47.59 -37.25
C MET A 127 16.35 -47.89 -36.12
N SER A 128 15.79 -47.95 -34.90
CA SER A 128 16.12 -48.76 -33.70
C SER A 128 17.53 -48.71 -33.10
N PRO A 129 17.65 -48.00 -31.96
CA PRO A 129 17.72 -48.73 -30.67
C PRO A 129 16.63 -48.36 -29.63
N LEU A 130 15.72 -47.43 -29.92
CA LEU A 130 14.92 -46.75 -28.88
C LEU A 130 13.54 -47.38 -28.57
N ALA A 131 13.11 -48.40 -29.33
CA ALA A 131 11.77 -48.99 -29.20
C ALA A 131 11.57 -49.83 -27.92
N ASN A 132 12.66 -50.30 -27.30
CA ASN A 132 12.64 -51.17 -26.11
C ASN A 132 13.09 -50.46 -24.83
N ILE A 133 13.11 -49.13 -24.82
CA ILE A 133 13.36 -48.39 -23.58
C ILE A 133 12.16 -48.59 -22.66
N ASP A 134 12.38 -49.31 -21.56
CA ASP A 134 11.41 -49.45 -20.49
C ASP A 134 11.40 -48.16 -19.65
N TYR A 135 10.60 -47.19 -20.12
CA TYR A 135 10.43 -45.89 -19.48
C TYR A 135 9.99 -46.00 -18.02
N SER A 136 9.25 -47.05 -17.67
CA SER A 136 8.82 -47.31 -16.29
C SER A 136 10.02 -47.64 -15.38
N LYS A 137 11.00 -48.40 -15.89
CA LYS A 137 12.27 -48.68 -15.20
C LYS A 137 13.25 -47.50 -15.19
N ALA A 138 13.24 -46.65 -16.21
CA ALA A 138 14.04 -45.42 -16.20
C ALA A 138 13.52 -44.44 -15.13
N LEU A 139 12.20 -44.37 -14.97
CA LEU A 139 11.53 -43.46 -14.02
C LEU A 139 11.55 -43.95 -12.58
N SER A 140 11.65 -45.27 -12.34
CA SER A 140 11.84 -45.81 -10.97
C SER A 140 13.20 -45.48 -10.36
N LYS A 141 14.18 -45.06 -11.18
CA LYS A 141 15.52 -44.61 -10.73
C LYS A 141 15.66 -43.10 -10.58
N VAL A 142 14.62 -42.32 -10.92
CA VAL A 142 14.63 -40.87 -10.72
C VAL A 142 14.70 -40.59 -9.22
N ASN A 143 15.66 -39.77 -8.82
CA ASN A 143 15.77 -39.33 -7.43
C ASN A 143 14.64 -38.34 -7.11
N THR A 144 13.49 -38.91 -6.74
CA THR A 144 12.30 -38.18 -6.35
C THR A 144 12.50 -37.41 -5.05
N THR A 145 13.56 -37.63 -4.29
CA THR A 145 13.88 -36.91 -3.04
C THR A 145 14.65 -35.62 -3.34
N SER A 146 15.59 -35.63 -4.29
CA SER A 146 16.31 -34.43 -4.71
C SER A 146 15.43 -33.48 -5.53
N LEU A 147 14.51 -34.02 -6.33
CA LEU A 147 13.68 -33.26 -7.27
C LEU A 147 12.73 -32.28 -6.55
N ALA A 148 11.68 -32.78 -5.93
CA ALA A 148 11.38 -32.53 -4.53
C ALA A 148 12.10 -31.40 -3.75
N GLN A 149 13.30 -31.66 -3.23
CA GLN A 149 14.07 -30.70 -2.43
C GLN A 149 14.43 -29.45 -3.25
N ASN A 150 14.84 -29.63 -4.51
CA ASN A 150 15.16 -28.52 -5.41
C ASN A 150 13.92 -27.66 -5.72
N MET A 151 12.76 -28.30 -5.95
CA MET A 151 11.51 -27.60 -6.17
C MET A 151 11.13 -26.75 -4.96
N MET A 152 11.27 -27.28 -3.74
CA MET A 152 10.97 -26.55 -2.52
C MET A 152 11.95 -25.39 -2.31
N SER A 153 13.24 -25.59 -2.56
CA SER A 153 14.25 -24.53 -2.52
C SER A 153 13.90 -23.39 -3.49
N ASP A 154 13.53 -23.72 -4.73
CA ASP A 154 13.13 -22.75 -5.75
C ASP A 154 11.86 -21.99 -5.37
N ILE A 155 10.87 -22.68 -4.78
CA ILE A 155 9.66 -22.07 -4.22
C ILE A 155 10.02 -21.08 -3.12
N MET A 156 10.80 -21.51 -2.13
CA MET A 156 11.13 -20.66 -0.98
C MET A 156 11.95 -19.44 -1.40
N GLN A 157 12.94 -19.61 -2.28
CA GLN A 157 13.78 -18.51 -2.76
C GLN A 157 12.98 -17.48 -3.56
N GLU A 158 12.20 -17.93 -4.55
CA GLU A 158 11.47 -17.01 -5.43
C GLU A 158 10.42 -16.20 -4.72
N LEU A 159 9.90 -16.71 -3.60
CA LEU A 159 8.73 -16.15 -2.94
C LEU A 159 9.09 -15.45 -1.61
N ALA A 160 10.29 -15.68 -1.07
CA ALA A 160 10.86 -14.89 0.02
C ALA A 160 11.23 -13.45 -0.41
N GLU A 161 11.30 -13.18 -1.71
CA GLU A 161 11.62 -11.86 -2.28
C GLU A 161 10.44 -10.89 -2.35
N PHE A 162 9.25 -11.26 -1.83
CA PHE A 162 8.08 -10.39 -1.90
C PHE A 162 8.25 -9.04 -1.19
N PRO A 163 8.92 -8.93 -0.03
CA PRO A 163 9.22 -7.63 0.57
C PRO A 163 10.06 -6.74 -0.36
N ALA A 164 11.05 -7.31 -1.07
CA ALA A 164 11.85 -6.58 -2.05
C ALA A 164 11.00 -6.14 -3.25
N TYR A 165 10.06 -6.99 -3.68
CA TYR A 165 9.09 -6.63 -4.72
C TYR A 165 8.18 -5.46 -4.32
N LEU A 166 7.72 -5.41 -3.07
CA LEU A 166 6.94 -4.27 -2.54
C LEU A 166 7.77 -2.98 -2.50
N GLN A 167 9.06 -3.07 -2.18
CA GLN A 167 9.97 -1.91 -2.22
C GLN A 167 10.12 -1.34 -3.63
N GLN A 168 10.16 -2.20 -4.66
CA GLN A 168 10.14 -1.76 -6.06
C GLN A 168 8.82 -1.09 -6.46
N GLN A 169 7.73 -1.34 -5.72
CA GLN A 169 6.42 -0.70 -5.89
C GLN A 169 6.26 0.55 -5.01
N ASN A 170 7.37 1.20 -4.61
CA ASN A 170 7.42 2.39 -3.75
C ASN A 170 6.86 2.19 -2.33
N ILE A 171 6.86 0.95 -1.81
CA ILE A 171 6.47 0.67 -0.41
C ILE A 171 7.75 0.47 0.40
N THR A 172 8.15 1.50 1.17
CA THR A 172 9.30 1.39 2.07
C THR A 172 8.97 0.51 3.28
N LEU A 173 9.86 -0.46 3.55
CA LEU A 173 9.71 -1.47 4.60
C LEU A 173 10.96 -1.53 5.49
N THR A 174 10.76 -1.47 6.79
CA THR A 174 11.77 -1.74 7.82
C THR A 174 12.16 -3.23 7.84
N PRO A 175 13.30 -3.61 8.44
CA PRO A 175 13.69 -5.01 8.58
C PRO A 175 12.65 -5.89 9.29
N ALA A 176 11.98 -5.35 10.32
CA ALA A 176 10.91 -6.04 11.03
C ALA A 176 9.66 -6.25 10.14
N GLU A 177 9.26 -5.23 9.38
CA GLU A 177 8.16 -5.33 8.42
C GLU A 177 8.49 -6.33 7.29
N GLN A 178 9.74 -6.37 6.82
CA GLN A 178 10.19 -7.35 5.84
C GLN A 178 10.03 -8.77 6.38
N SER A 179 10.49 -9.05 7.60
CA SER A 179 10.36 -10.36 8.24
C SER A 179 8.89 -10.77 8.44
N MET A 180 8.03 -9.85 8.86
CA MET A 180 6.59 -10.08 8.98
C MET A 180 5.94 -10.39 7.62
N ILE A 181 6.26 -9.61 6.58
CA ILE A 181 5.73 -9.82 5.23
C ILE A 181 6.20 -11.16 4.67
N THR A 182 7.46 -11.53 4.89
CA THR A 182 7.98 -12.85 4.51
C THR A 182 7.15 -13.95 5.17
N THR A 183 6.83 -13.82 6.47
CA THR A 183 5.97 -14.78 7.20
C THR A 183 4.58 -14.93 6.58
N GLU A 184 3.90 -13.81 6.35
CA GLU A 184 2.56 -13.80 5.76
C GLU A 184 2.55 -14.38 4.34
N THR A 185 3.57 -14.05 3.56
CA THR A 185 3.71 -14.54 2.18
C THR A 185 4.03 -16.04 2.17
N SER A 186 4.87 -16.53 3.08
CA SER A 186 5.14 -17.96 3.28
C SER A 186 3.87 -18.76 3.57
N GLN A 187 2.99 -18.26 4.44
CA GLN A 187 1.71 -18.93 4.74
C GLN A 187 0.74 -18.93 3.55
N LEU A 188 0.71 -17.86 2.76
CA LEU A 188 -0.06 -17.81 1.52
C LEU A 188 0.40 -18.92 0.57
N ILE A 189 1.71 -19.08 0.41
CA ILE A 189 2.29 -20.09 -0.49
C ILE A 189 1.93 -21.50 -0.04
N ALA A 190 2.04 -21.78 1.25
CA ALA A 190 1.62 -23.04 1.83
C ALA A 190 0.16 -23.37 1.46
N THR A 191 -0.72 -22.37 1.59
CA THR A 191 -2.14 -22.50 1.26
C THR A 191 -2.38 -22.75 -0.23
N LEU A 192 -1.68 -22.01 -1.09
CA LEU A 192 -1.81 -22.16 -2.55
C LEU A 192 -1.24 -23.50 -3.05
N LEU A 193 -0.12 -23.95 -2.50
CA LEU A 193 0.44 -25.25 -2.86
C LEU A 193 -0.46 -26.40 -2.39
N ALA A 194 -1.06 -26.29 -1.19
CA ALA A 194 -2.00 -27.28 -0.67
C ALA A 194 -3.22 -27.49 -1.57
N GLY A 195 -3.79 -26.41 -2.12
CA GLY A 195 -4.99 -26.49 -2.95
C GLY A 195 -4.73 -26.83 -4.42
N TYR A 196 -3.49 -26.69 -4.90
CA TYR A 196 -3.18 -26.82 -6.33
C TYR A 196 -3.43 -28.23 -6.91
N PRO A 197 -2.97 -29.35 -6.30
CA PRO A 197 -3.10 -30.68 -6.92
C PRO A 197 -4.54 -31.09 -7.20
N ALA A 198 -5.44 -30.85 -6.25
CA ALA A 198 -6.86 -31.16 -6.39
C ALA A 198 -7.50 -30.35 -7.52
N PHE A 199 -7.24 -29.04 -7.56
CA PHE A 199 -7.75 -28.17 -8.61
C PHE A 199 -7.18 -28.52 -9.99
N ALA A 200 -5.87 -28.73 -10.08
CA ALA A 200 -5.20 -29.05 -11.35
C ALA A 200 -5.72 -30.36 -11.94
N SER A 201 -5.94 -31.37 -11.09
CA SER A 201 -6.56 -32.63 -11.47
C SER A 201 -7.97 -32.42 -12.02
N ASP A 202 -8.84 -31.70 -11.31
CA ASP A 202 -10.22 -31.44 -11.75
C ASP A 202 -10.27 -30.64 -13.05
N TYR A 203 -9.51 -29.54 -13.12
CA TYR A 203 -9.45 -28.68 -14.30
C TYR A 203 -8.97 -29.46 -15.53
N ALA A 204 -7.92 -30.27 -15.41
CA ALA A 204 -7.37 -31.04 -16.53
C ALA A 204 -8.30 -32.19 -16.98
N ASN A 205 -9.16 -32.72 -16.12
CA ASN A 205 -10.18 -33.69 -16.52
C ASN A 205 -11.31 -33.02 -17.31
N ASN A 206 -11.68 -31.80 -16.92
CA ASN A 206 -12.74 -31.01 -17.58
C ASN A 206 -12.24 -30.28 -18.85
N HIS A 207 -10.93 -30.05 -18.97
CA HIS A 207 -10.27 -29.39 -20.10
C HIS A 207 -9.11 -30.25 -20.62
N PRO A 208 -9.40 -31.36 -21.33
CA PRO A 208 -8.37 -32.24 -21.85
C PRO A 208 -7.48 -31.49 -22.86
N GLY A 209 -6.16 -31.50 -22.61
CA GLY A 209 -5.16 -30.81 -23.44
C GLY A 209 -4.80 -29.39 -22.98
N ALA A 210 -5.41 -28.88 -21.91
CA ALA A 210 -5.06 -27.58 -21.33
C ALA A 210 -3.56 -27.51 -20.99
N ALA A 211 -2.91 -26.40 -21.36
CA ALA A 211 -1.50 -26.21 -21.05
C ALA A 211 -1.31 -26.00 -19.54
N GLN A 212 -0.16 -26.38 -19.00
CA GLN A 212 0.10 -26.24 -17.56
C GLN A 212 0.08 -24.77 -17.08
N SER A 213 0.50 -23.83 -17.93
CA SER A 213 0.38 -22.40 -17.67
C SER A 213 -1.09 -21.95 -17.55
N GLU A 214 -1.98 -22.52 -18.34
CA GLU A 214 -3.42 -22.25 -18.30
C GLU A 214 -4.01 -22.74 -16.98
N ILE A 215 -3.66 -23.95 -16.54
CA ILE A 215 -4.12 -24.54 -15.28
C ILE A 215 -3.68 -23.69 -14.08
N ILE A 216 -2.42 -23.23 -14.07
CA ILE A 216 -1.89 -22.35 -13.01
C ILE A 216 -2.64 -21.01 -12.98
N ASN A 217 -2.88 -20.42 -14.15
CA ASN A 217 -3.61 -19.14 -14.25
C ASN A 217 -5.07 -19.28 -13.80
N ALA A 218 -5.74 -20.38 -14.17
CA ALA A 218 -7.08 -20.71 -13.72
C ALA A 218 -7.10 -20.94 -12.19
N TYR A 219 -6.10 -21.63 -11.65
CA TYR A 219 -5.99 -21.90 -10.21
C TYR A 219 -5.83 -20.60 -9.40
N LEU A 220 -4.90 -19.73 -9.81
CA LEU A 220 -4.68 -18.44 -9.13
C LEU A 220 -5.88 -17.50 -9.26
N SER A 221 -6.70 -17.69 -10.30
CA SER A 221 -7.96 -16.96 -10.49
C SER A 221 -9.15 -17.57 -9.75
N SER A 222 -9.01 -18.77 -9.18
CA SER A 222 -10.08 -19.45 -8.44
C SER A 222 -10.48 -18.68 -7.17
N THR A 223 -11.72 -18.89 -6.73
CA THR A 223 -12.26 -18.26 -5.51
C THR A 223 -11.39 -18.54 -4.28
N ASN A 224 -10.89 -19.77 -4.14
CA ASN A 224 -10.06 -20.16 -3.00
C ASN A 224 -8.72 -19.42 -2.99
N SER A 225 -8.04 -19.35 -4.14
CA SER A 225 -6.77 -18.63 -4.28
C SER A 225 -6.94 -17.13 -4.08
N ARG A 226 -7.98 -16.52 -4.66
CA ARG A 226 -8.30 -15.09 -4.44
C ARG A 226 -8.62 -14.79 -2.98
N THR A 227 -9.36 -15.67 -2.30
CA THR A 227 -9.65 -15.52 -0.87
C THR A 227 -8.38 -15.61 -0.03
N ALA A 228 -7.50 -16.56 -0.32
CA ALA A 228 -6.20 -16.69 0.35
C ALA A 228 -5.33 -15.44 0.15
N ILE A 229 -5.24 -14.94 -1.09
CA ILE A 229 -4.50 -13.71 -1.43
C ILE A 229 -5.11 -12.50 -0.71
N SER A 230 -6.43 -12.32 -0.77
CA SER A 230 -7.11 -11.16 -0.15
C SER A 230 -6.98 -11.18 1.38
N SER A 231 -7.10 -12.35 2.01
CA SER A 231 -6.90 -12.49 3.46
C SER A 231 -5.47 -12.15 3.87
N THR A 232 -4.48 -12.58 3.09
CA THR A 232 -3.06 -12.29 3.33
C THR A 232 -2.75 -10.82 3.13
N ALA A 233 -3.26 -10.20 2.06
CA ALA A 233 -3.15 -8.77 1.84
C ALA A 233 -3.76 -7.96 2.99
N THR A 234 -4.88 -8.44 3.54
CA THR A 234 -5.54 -7.83 4.69
C THR A 234 -4.66 -7.92 5.94
N ARG A 235 -4.10 -9.09 6.25
CA ARG A 235 -3.20 -9.26 7.41
C ARG A 235 -1.93 -8.43 7.27
N ILE A 236 -1.29 -8.41 6.11
CA ILE A 236 -0.12 -7.56 5.85
C ILE A 236 -0.49 -6.09 6.03
N ALA A 237 -1.58 -5.61 5.43
CA ALA A 237 -1.99 -4.21 5.55
C ALA A 237 -2.32 -3.81 7.00
N GLN A 238 -2.93 -4.71 7.77
CA GLN A 238 -3.21 -4.51 9.19
C GLN A 238 -1.93 -4.48 10.04
N ASN A 239 -1.01 -5.42 9.83
CA ASN A 239 0.25 -5.52 10.55
C ASN A 239 1.21 -4.36 10.22
N LEU A 240 1.15 -3.83 8.98
CA LEU A 240 1.83 -2.59 8.61
C LEU A 240 1.16 -1.33 9.18
N ASN A 241 -0.05 -1.45 9.73
CA ASN A 241 -0.91 -0.34 10.12
C ASN A 241 -1.21 0.63 8.96
N ARG A 242 -1.30 0.08 7.73
CA ARG A 242 -1.49 0.81 6.46
C ARG A 242 -2.69 0.21 5.69
N SER A 243 -3.88 0.26 6.28
CA SER A 243 -5.10 -0.35 5.75
C SER A 243 -5.48 0.11 4.34
N ASN A 244 -5.12 1.34 3.98
CA ASN A 244 -5.28 1.92 2.63
C ASN A 244 -4.43 1.22 1.56
N LEU A 245 -3.31 0.60 1.96
CA LEU A 245 -2.47 -0.16 1.05
C LEU A 245 -3.00 -1.56 0.76
N ARG A 246 -4.08 -2.01 1.42
CA ARG A 246 -4.66 -3.36 1.19
C ARG A 246 -4.86 -3.65 -0.30
N GLY A 247 -5.53 -2.76 -1.03
CA GLY A 247 -5.79 -2.96 -2.46
C GLY A 247 -4.53 -2.91 -3.34
N THR A 248 -3.48 -2.22 -2.89
CA THR A 248 -2.17 -2.21 -3.57
C THR A 248 -1.40 -3.50 -3.28
N ILE A 249 -1.37 -3.95 -2.03
CA ILE A 249 -0.73 -5.19 -1.60
C ILE A 249 -1.43 -6.40 -2.24
N GLU A 250 -2.76 -6.39 -2.33
CA GLU A 250 -3.54 -7.46 -2.95
C GLU A 250 -3.23 -7.59 -4.45
N ARG A 251 -3.16 -6.47 -5.17
CA ARG A 251 -2.72 -6.46 -6.57
C ARG A 251 -1.26 -6.89 -6.72
N ALA A 252 -0.38 -6.41 -5.85
CA ALA A 252 1.03 -6.79 -5.84
C ALA A 252 1.20 -8.30 -5.60
N LEU A 253 0.52 -8.88 -4.60
CA LEU A 253 0.51 -10.31 -4.33
C LEU A 253 -0.02 -11.10 -5.52
N THR A 254 -1.12 -10.67 -6.13
CA THR A 254 -1.70 -11.34 -7.30
C THR A 254 -0.72 -11.40 -8.46
N ASN A 255 -0.14 -10.25 -8.83
CA ASN A 255 0.82 -10.14 -9.92
C ASN A 255 2.11 -10.94 -9.63
N TYR A 256 2.58 -10.84 -8.38
CA TYR A 256 3.76 -11.54 -7.93
C TYR A 256 3.56 -13.06 -7.98
N MET A 257 2.43 -13.59 -7.47
CA MET A 257 2.13 -15.02 -7.51
C MET A 257 1.97 -15.55 -8.95
N GLN A 258 1.28 -14.80 -9.82
CA GLN A 258 1.10 -15.20 -11.23
C GLN A 258 2.42 -15.34 -11.98
N GLY A 259 3.30 -14.33 -11.86
CA GLY A 259 4.60 -14.36 -12.55
C GLY A 259 5.57 -15.41 -11.99
N ARG A 260 5.52 -15.68 -10.69
CA ARG A 260 6.48 -16.57 -10.01
C ARG A 260 6.08 -18.04 -10.06
N MET A 261 4.80 -18.38 -9.89
CA MET A 261 4.36 -19.80 -9.98
C MET A 261 4.65 -20.39 -11.36
N ALA A 262 4.43 -19.64 -12.44
CA ALA A 262 4.76 -20.08 -13.79
C ALA A 262 6.27 -20.37 -13.94
N LYS A 263 7.14 -19.53 -13.37
CA LYS A 263 8.60 -19.73 -13.38
C LYS A 263 9.04 -20.93 -12.56
N ILE A 264 8.50 -21.09 -11.35
CA ILE A 264 8.80 -22.22 -10.47
C ILE A 264 8.46 -23.53 -11.18
N MET A 265 7.24 -23.64 -11.73
CA MET A 265 6.81 -24.83 -12.45
C MET A 265 7.62 -25.04 -13.73
N GLY A 266 8.01 -23.99 -14.44
CA GLY A 266 8.90 -24.09 -15.59
C GLY A 266 10.29 -24.64 -15.24
N ARG A 267 10.92 -24.14 -14.17
CA ARG A 267 12.21 -24.64 -13.68
C ARG A 267 12.12 -26.08 -13.20
N PHE A 268 11.04 -26.40 -12.49
CA PHE A 268 10.75 -27.75 -12.06
C PHE A 268 10.62 -28.72 -13.24
N MET A 269 9.80 -28.38 -14.24
CA MET A 269 9.65 -29.19 -15.45
C MET A 269 10.98 -29.41 -16.15
N ASN A 270 11.83 -28.38 -16.24
CA ASN A 270 13.17 -28.54 -16.79
C ASN A 270 14.02 -29.51 -15.97
N GLN A 271 14.00 -29.44 -14.64
CA GLN A 271 14.71 -30.39 -13.77
C GLN A 271 14.23 -31.83 -13.95
N VAL A 272 12.90 -32.05 -14.01
CA VAL A 272 12.33 -33.38 -14.29
C VAL A 272 12.81 -33.88 -15.65
N MET A 273 12.75 -33.04 -16.69
CA MET A 273 13.19 -33.40 -18.03
C MET A 273 14.68 -33.71 -18.09
N THR A 274 15.52 -32.96 -17.38
CA THR A 274 16.97 -33.22 -17.31
C THR A 274 17.28 -34.54 -16.59
N GLU A 275 16.62 -34.82 -15.46
CA GLU A 275 16.83 -36.09 -14.75
C GLU A 275 16.30 -37.26 -15.57
N MET A 276 15.17 -37.10 -16.27
CA MET A 276 14.69 -38.10 -17.24
C MET A 276 15.67 -38.32 -18.38
N GLN A 277 16.21 -37.26 -18.98
CA GLN A 277 17.22 -37.35 -20.04
C GLN A 277 18.46 -38.10 -19.56
N LYS A 278 18.89 -37.86 -18.32
CA LYS A 278 20.01 -38.56 -17.69
C LYS A 278 19.74 -40.06 -17.53
N GLN A 279 18.56 -40.44 -17.03
CA GLN A 279 18.19 -41.86 -16.86
C GLN A 279 18.02 -42.57 -18.20
N LEU A 280 17.43 -41.90 -19.20
CA LEU A 280 17.27 -42.44 -20.54
C LEU A 280 18.60 -42.53 -21.29
N GLY A 281 19.46 -41.51 -21.17
CA GLY A 281 20.81 -41.51 -21.71
C GLY A 281 21.66 -42.67 -21.15
N ALA A 282 21.47 -43.01 -19.87
CA ALA A 282 22.10 -44.17 -19.25
C ALA A 282 21.59 -45.53 -19.80
N GLN A 283 20.39 -45.59 -20.40
CA GLN A 283 19.88 -46.78 -21.08
C GLN A 283 20.24 -46.83 -22.58
N ILE A 284 20.54 -45.68 -23.19
CA ILE A 284 20.98 -45.56 -24.59
C ILE A 284 22.49 -45.86 -24.72
N SER A 285 23.12 -46.41 -23.66
CA SER A 285 24.55 -46.67 -23.52
C SER A 285 25.09 -47.79 -24.43
N SER A 286 25.19 -47.50 -25.72
CA SER A 286 26.22 -48.05 -26.61
C SER A 286 27.09 -46.94 -27.20
N GLY A 287 27.47 -45.94 -26.39
CA GLY A 287 28.59 -45.04 -26.71
C GLY A 287 28.32 -43.90 -27.72
N ALA A 288 27.08 -43.66 -28.15
CA ALA A 288 26.78 -42.49 -28.97
C ALA A 288 26.60 -41.25 -28.09
N THR A 289 27.49 -40.26 -28.22
CA THR A 289 27.27 -38.92 -27.66
C THR A 289 25.97 -38.34 -28.23
N MET A 290 25.01 -38.00 -27.36
CA MET A 290 23.81 -37.26 -27.78
C MET A 290 24.24 -35.95 -28.44
N ASN A 291 24.18 -35.90 -29.78
CA ASN A 291 24.41 -34.67 -30.51
C ASN A 291 23.20 -33.71 -30.31
N GLY A 292 23.39 -32.41 -30.53
CA GLY A 292 22.34 -31.39 -30.27
C GLY A 292 21.00 -31.68 -30.98
N ASP A 293 21.06 -32.27 -32.17
CA ASP A 293 19.87 -32.65 -32.95
C ASP A 293 19.09 -33.80 -32.31
N MET A 294 19.79 -34.80 -31.75
CA MET A 294 19.17 -35.92 -31.04
C MET A 294 18.50 -35.45 -29.75
N ALA A 295 19.13 -34.52 -29.01
CA ALA A 295 18.53 -33.92 -27.83
C ALA A 295 17.25 -33.13 -28.18
N SER A 296 17.24 -32.39 -29.30
CA SER A 296 16.09 -31.61 -29.77
C SER A 296 14.92 -32.50 -30.22
N ALA A 297 15.19 -33.51 -31.03
CA ALA A 297 14.18 -34.47 -31.49
C ALA A 297 13.67 -35.37 -30.35
N MET A 298 14.50 -35.66 -29.36
CA MET A 298 14.04 -36.33 -28.15
C MET A 298 13.12 -35.43 -27.33
N LYS A 299 13.47 -34.15 -27.16
CA LYS A 299 12.60 -33.16 -26.53
C LYS A 299 11.24 -33.00 -27.21
N SER A 300 11.16 -33.12 -28.54
CA SER A 300 9.90 -33.03 -29.29
C SER A 300 9.06 -34.33 -29.31
N ALA A 301 9.70 -35.46 -29.03
CA ALA A 301 9.05 -36.75 -28.81
C ALA A 301 8.40 -36.87 -27.42
N PHE A 302 8.83 -36.06 -26.45
CA PHE A 302 8.19 -35.99 -25.14
C PHE A 302 6.95 -35.10 -25.16
N SER A 303 5.87 -35.63 -24.58
CA SER A 303 4.69 -34.85 -24.21
C SER A 303 4.29 -35.17 -22.78
N VAL A 304 3.74 -34.19 -22.08
CA VAL A 304 3.34 -34.32 -20.68
C VAL A 304 1.82 -34.25 -20.60
N ASN A 305 1.21 -35.24 -19.95
CA ASN A 305 -0.19 -35.21 -19.57
C ASN A 305 -0.33 -34.40 -18.27
N PRO A 306 -0.95 -33.20 -18.31
CA PRO A 306 -1.02 -32.31 -17.16
C PRO A 306 -1.81 -32.90 -15.97
N SER A 307 -2.87 -33.70 -16.23
CA SER A 307 -3.69 -34.31 -15.17
C SER A 307 -2.91 -35.40 -14.42
N ALA A 308 -2.26 -36.30 -15.17
CA ALA A 308 -1.44 -37.35 -14.59
C ALA A 308 -0.21 -36.77 -13.88
N PHE A 309 0.38 -35.70 -14.42
CA PHE A 309 1.49 -35.00 -13.79
C PHE A 309 1.06 -34.38 -12.46
N ALA A 310 -0.06 -33.65 -12.42
CA ALA A 310 -0.56 -33.04 -11.19
C ALA A 310 -0.87 -34.08 -10.10
N LYS A 311 -1.48 -35.22 -10.47
CA LYS A 311 -1.79 -36.31 -9.54
C LYS A 311 -0.56 -37.07 -9.04
N ALA A 312 0.55 -36.99 -9.76
CA ALA A 312 1.80 -37.61 -9.33
C ALA A 312 2.40 -36.93 -8.09
N PHE A 313 1.98 -35.70 -7.77
CA PHE A 313 2.43 -34.96 -6.61
C PHE A 313 1.30 -34.88 -5.57
N SER A 314 1.57 -35.41 -4.39
CA SER A 314 0.68 -35.24 -3.24
C SER A 314 1.43 -34.57 -2.10
N LEU A 315 0.79 -33.64 -1.41
CA LEU A 315 1.30 -33.12 -0.16
C LEU A 315 0.94 -34.10 0.96
N ASN A 316 1.93 -34.44 1.78
CA ASN A 316 1.76 -35.40 2.87
C ASN A 316 1.11 -34.79 4.13
N MET A 317 0.77 -33.49 4.07
CA MET A 317 0.31 -32.70 5.21
C MET A 317 -0.88 -31.82 4.79
N ASP A 318 -1.82 -31.62 5.70
CA ASP A 318 -2.97 -30.74 5.48
C ASP A 318 -2.62 -29.25 5.68
N GLN A 319 -3.56 -28.35 5.35
CA GLN A 319 -3.37 -26.90 5.46
C GLN A 319 -3.00 -26.44 6.88
N THR A 320 -3.51 -27.11 7.92
CA THR A 320 -3.28 -26.77 9.33
C THR A 320 -1.91 -27.25 9.78
N GLN A 321 -1.51 -28.46 9.38
CA GLN A 321 -0.19 -29.03 9.65
C GLN A 321 0.90 -28.25 8.92
N MET A 322 0.61 -27.77 7.71
CA MET A 322 1.53 -26.95 6.94
C MET A 322 1.61 -25.54 7.50
N ALA A 323 0.48 -24.94 7.88
CA ALA A 323 0.49 -23.68 8.62
C ALA A 323 1.22 -23.80 9.96
N ALA A 324 1.10 -24.92 10.68
CA ALA A 324 1.82 -25.20 11.91
C ALA A 324 3.32 -25.40 11.66
N LEU A 325 3.71 -26.08 10.58
CA LEU A 325 5.11 -26.26 10.18
C LEU A 325 5.74 -24.94 9.73
N PHE A 326 5.06 -24.16 8.90
CA PHE A 326 5.51 -22.83 8.50
C PHE A 326 5.52 -21.87 9.69
N SER A 327 4.53 -21.96 10.58
CA SER A 327 4.53 -21.24 11.86
C SER A 327 5.67 -21.70 12.76
N GLN A 328 6.06 -22.97 12.73
CA GLN A 328 7.22 -23.49 13.47
C GLN A 328 8.52 -23.04 12.82
N PHE A 329 8.66 -23.03 11.50
CA PHE A 329 9.83 -22.55 10.78
C PHE A 329 9.99 -21.02 10.89
N MET A 330 8.88 -20.27 10.90
CA MET A 330 8.86 -18.81 10.99
C MET A 330 8.79 -18.28 12.43
N ASN A 331 8.15 -18.98 13.40
CA ASN A 331 8.32 -18.69 14.84
C ASN A 331 9.66 -19.20 15.38
N ASN A 332 10.26 -20.22 14.76
CA ASN A 332 11.68 -20.54 15.00
C ASN A 332 12.61 -19.55 14.30
N GLY A 333 12.07 -18.73 13.39
CA GLY A 333 12.69 -17.50 12.93
C GLY A 333 12.51 -16.40 13.97
N ILE A 334 13.48 -16.30 14.88
CA ILE A 334 13.59 -15.34 16.00
C ILE A 334 13.03 -15.90 17.33
N VAL A 335 13.54 -17.06 17.76
CA VAL A 335 13.71 -17.29 19.20
C VAL A 335 14.84 -16.35 19.62
N THR A 336 14.48 -15.16 20.07
CA THR A 336 15.41 -14.16 20.58
C THR A 336 14.89 -13.59 21.88
N TYR A 337 15.81 -12.96 22.60
CA TYR A 337 15.55 -12.21 23.81
C TYR A 337 14.33 -11.27 23.68
N ASP A 338 14.29 -10.42 22.66
CA ASP A 338 13.22 -9.44 22.48
C ASP A 338 11.87 -10.10 22.19
N SER A 339 11.87 -11.16 21.37
CA SER A 339 10.66 -11.93 21.05
C SER A 339 10.06 -12.59 22.29
N ASN A 340 10.91 -13.15 23.16
CA ASN A 340 10.50 -13.74 24.43
C ASN A 340 9.87 -12.71 25.38
N LEU A 341 10.50 -11.55 25.54
CA LEU A 341 9.97 -10.48 26.38
C LEU A 341 8.61 -9.99 25.85
N LYS A 342 8.47 -9.82 24.53
CA LYS A 342 7.18 -9.47 23.90
C LYS A 342 6.12 -10.54 24.15
N LYS A 343 6.46 -11.82 23.97
CA LYS A 343 5.55 -12.95 24.23
C LYS A 343 5.06 -12.98 25.68
N MET A 344 5.91 -12.59 26.62
CA MET A 344 5.54 -12.47 28.04
C MET A 344 4.68 -11.22 28.32
N GLY A 345 4.56 -10.27 27.39
CA GLY A 345 3.89 -8.99 27.62
C GLY A 345 4.74 -8.02 28.43
N TYR A 346 6.06 -8.21 28.48
CA TYR A 346 6.97 -7.23 29.05
C TYR A 346 7.01 -5.97 28.18
N ALA A 347 6.92 -4.81 28.82
CA ALA A 347 7.05 -3.52 28.17
C ALA A 347 7.87 -2.59 29.07
N ASP A 348 8.71 -1.75 28.45
CA ASP A 348 9.50 -0.76 29.16
C ASP A 348 9.05 0.66 28.76
N LYS A 349 8.78 1.49 29.77
CA LYS A 349 8.37 2.89 29.57
C LYS A 349 9.51 3.73 28.96
N SER A 350 10.78 3.37 29.20
CA SER A 350 11.92 4.05 28.57
C SER A 350 12.16 3.65 27.11
N ASN A 351 11.57 2.55 26.65
CA ASN A 351 11.80 2.03 25.30
C ASN A 351 10.47 1.62 24.63
N PRO A 352 9.61 2.59 24.28
CA PRO A 352 8.33 2.29 23.65
C PRO A 352 8.53 1.75 22.23
N GLU A 353 7.69 0.79 21.83
CA GLU A 353 7.67 0.27 20.44
C GLU A 353 7.18 1.31 19.44
N SER A 354 6.21 2.14 19.85
CA SER A 354 5.69 3.25 19.05
C SER A 354 5.12 4.36 19.94
N ILE A 355 5.04 5.57 19.39
CA ILE A 355 4.45 6.73 20.05
C ILE A 355 3.33 7.28 19.16
N SER A 356 2.11 7.28 19.70
CA SER A 356 0.95 7.88 19.03
C SER A 356 0.73 9.30 19.56
N ILE A 357 0.77 10.28 18.66
CA ILE A 357 0.55 11.70 18.99
C ILE A 357 -0.82 12.12 18.46
N TYR A 358 -1.63 12.75 19.32
CA TYR A 358 -2.98 13.23 18.99
C TYR A 358 -3.07 14.76 19.14
N PRO A 359 -2.71 15.54 18.11
CA PRO A 359 -2.80 16.99 18.16
C PRO A 359 -4.26 17.46 18.26
N SER A 360 -4.51 18.51 19.04
CA SER A 360 -5.87 19.06 19.22
C SER A 360 -6.39 19.89 18.03
N SER A 361 -5.54 20.18 17.03
CA SER A 361 -5.90 20.94 15.82
C SER A 361 -4.90 20.67 14.70
N PHE A 362 -5.27 20.99 13.45
CA PHE A 362 -4.39 20.84 12.29
C PHE A 362 -3.14 21.72 12.38
N GLU A 363 -3.27 22.98 12.81
CA GLU A 363 -2.11 23.87 12.96
C GLU A 363 -1.09 23.32 13.98
N ARG A 364 -1.55 22.71 15.07
CA ARG A 364 -0.66 22.06 16.05
C ARG A 364 -0.05 20.77 15.51
N LYS A 365 -0.79 20.02 14.69
CA LYS A 365 -0.28 18.84 14.00
C LYS A 365 0.89 19.21 13.09
N ASP A 366 0.75 20.29 12.32
CA ASP A 366 1.80 20.74 11.40
C ASP A 366 3.06 21.16 12.17
N LYS A 367 2.93 21.84 13.31
CA LYS A 367 4.07 22.13 14.22
C LYS A 367 4.76 20.88 14.76
N VAL A 368 4.01 19.81 15.05
CA VAL A 368 4.59 18.52 15.47
C VAL A 368 5.39 17.90 14.33
N ILE A 369 4.83 17.87 13.12
CA ILE A 369 5.50 17.35 11.92
C ILE A 369 6.80 18.12 11.66
N GLU A 370 6.74 19.45 11.67
CA GLU A 370 7.91 20.32 11.49
C GLU A 370 9.00 20.05 12.54
N GLY A 371 8.60 19.80 13.80
CA GLY A 371 9.51 19.41 14.87
C GLY A 371 10.21 18.08 14.62
N ILE A 372 9.46 17.06 14.18
CA ILE A 372 9.99 15.73 13.83
C ILE A 372 10.94 15.83 12.62
N ASP A 373 10.54 16.56 11.58
CA ASP A 373 11.34 16.76 10.38
C ASP A 373 12.65 17.50 10.67
N SER A 374 12.58 18.53 11.50
CA SER A 374 13.76 19.25 11.98
C SER A 374 14.70 18.35 12.77
N TYR A 375 14.17 17.50 13.65
CA TYR A 375 14.96 16.51 14.38
C TYR A 375 15.61 15.49 13.43
N ASN A 376 14.84 14.96 12.48
CA ASN A 376 15.31 14.01 11.48
C ASN A 376 16.41 14.59 10.60
N ALA A 377 16.26 15.85 10.18
CA ALA A 377 17.28 16.56 9.42
C ALA A 377 18.59 16.68 10.22
N ARG A 378 18.52 16.99 11.52
CA ARG A 378 19.70 17.01 12.40
C ARG A 378 20.35 15.62 12.51
N MET A 379 19.57 14.57 12.77
CA MET A 379 20.12 13.21 12.91
C MET A 379 20.78 12.69 11.64
N LYS A 380 20.21 13.02 10.46
CA LYS A 380 20.80 12.69 9.16
C LYS A 380 22.13 13.42 8.94
N ARG A 381 22.23 14.71 9.26
CA ARG A 381 23.48 15.50 9.15
C ARG A 381 24.57 14.98 10.08
N SER A 382 24.19 14.56 11.29
CA SER A 382 25.12 14.04 12.30
C SER A 382 25.52 12.57 12.08
N GLY A 383 25.11 11.92 10.98
CA GLY A 383 25.46 10.53 10.68
C GLY A 383 24.71 9.46 11.49
N HIS A 384 23.80 9.86 12.39
CA HIS A 384 23.07 8.96 13.29
C HIS A 384 21.80 8.41 12.61
N LYS A 385 21.96 7.65 11.51
CA LYS A 385 20.85 7.14 10.70
C LYS A 385 19.87 6.26 11.47
N SER A 386 20.34 5.55 12.50
CA SER A 386 19.50 4.70 13.37
C SER A 386 18.57 5.48 14.31
N ARG A 387 18.78 6.79 14.47
CA ARG A 387 17.97 7.66 15.35
C ARG A 387 16.93 8.48 14.59
N VAL A 388 16.79 8.28 13.28
CA VAL A 388 15.78 8.95 12.45
C VAL A 388 14.41 8.40 12.81
N ILE A 389 13.48 9.29 13.15
CA ILE A 389 12.09 8.96 13.48
C ILE A 389 11.31 8.74 12.18
N THR A 390 10.68 7.59 12.07
CA THR A 390 9.68 7.30 11.04
C THR A 390 8.29 7.56 11.62
N TYR A 391 7.45 8.32 10.91
CA TYR A 391 6.10 8.63 11.36
C TYR A 391 5.09 8.53 10.22
N THR A 392 3.81 8.37 10.57
CA THR A 392 2.68 8.29 9.64
C THR A 392 1.62 9.32 10.03
N ASP A 393 1.28 10.24 9.12
CA ASP A 393 0.18 11.19 9.32
C ASP A 393 -1.13 10.66 8.72
N ILE A 394 -1.88 9.92 9.54
CA ILE A 394 -3.16 9.30 9.13
C ILE A 394 -4.18 10.37 8.73
N MET A 395 -4.28 11.47 9.50
CA MET A 395 -5.27 12.51 9.28
C MET A 395 -4.90 13.40 8.09
N GLY A 396 -3.61 13.74 7.93
CA GLY A 396 -3.12 14.45 6.75
C GLY A 396 -3.31 13.64 5.47
N THR A 397 -3.09 12.32 5.52
CA THR A 397 -3.36 11.46 4.35
C THR A 397 -4.85 11.45 4.00
N LEU A 398 -5.74 11.31 4.99
CA LEU A 398 -7.19 11.35 4.75
C LEU A 398 -7.67 12.70 4.21
N MET A 399 -7.17 13.79 4.80
CA MET A 399 -7.56 15.14 4.43
C MET A 399 -6.88 15.64 3.15
N SER A 400 -5.78 15.03 2.70
CA SER A 400 -5.10 15.41 1.46
C SER A 400 -6.05 15.31 0.27
N SER A 401 -6.74 14.19 0.10
CA SER A 401 -7.69 14.00 -1.01
C SER A 401 -8.87 14.96 -0.94
N VAL A 402 -9.36 15.26 0.27
CA VAL A 402 -10.43 16.25 0.46
C VAL A 402 -9.93 17.65 0.08
N THR A 403 -8.73 18.00 0.52
CA THR A 403 -8.08 19.28 0.23
C THR A 403 -7.82 19.43 -1.27
N ASP A 404 -7.39 18.36 -1.95
CA ASP A 404 -7.16 18.36 -3.40
C ASP A 404 -8.45 18.60 -4.18
N ILE A 405 -9.56 17.97 -3.77
CA ILE A 405 -10.88 18.20 -4.38
C ILE A 405 -11.32 19.65 -4.16
N ILE A 406 -11.20 20.18 -2.94
CA ILE A 406 -11.54 21.56 -2.62
C ILE A 406 -10.69 22.53 -3.46
N ASN A 407 -9.39 22.28 -3.59
CA ASN A 407 -8.48 23.09 -4.38
C ASN A 407 -8.83 23.04 -5.86
N MET A 408 -9.15 21.86 -6.41
CA MET A 408 -9.60 21.71 -7.79
C MET A 408 -10.86 22.55 -8.05
N ILE A 409 -11.89 22.42 -7.20
CA ILE A 409 -13.12 23.22 -7.33
C ILE A 409 -12.80 24.71 -7.20
N SER A 410 -11.93 25.09 -6.25
CA SER A 410 -11.52 26.48 -6.05
C SER A 410 -10.82 27.04 -7.29
N TYR A 411 -9.92 26.29 -7.92
CA TYR A 411 -9.26 26.72 -9.16
C TYR A 411 -10.23 26.86 -10.33
N VAL A 412 -11.21 25.96 -10.45
CA VAL A 412 -12.26 26.08 -11.46
C VAL A 412 -13.09 27.35 -11.23
N LEU A 413 -13.51 27.63 -9.99
CA LEU A 413 -14.24 28.84 -9.65
C LEU A 413 -13.39 30.10 -9.90
N VAL A 414 -12.11 30.10 -9.53
CA VAL A 414 -11.19 31.20 -9.80
C VAL A 414 -11.00 31.41 -11.30
N ALA A 415 -10.96 30.35 -12.11
CA ALA A 415 -10.90 30.45 -13.56
C ALA A 415 -12.15 31.11 -14.13
N PHE A 416 -13.35 30.72 -13.67
CA PHE A 416 -14.60 31.37 -14.06
C PHE A 416 -14.62 32.86 -13.68
N ILE A 417 -14.26 33.17 -12.43
CA ILE A 417 -14.17 34.57 -11.96
C ILE A 417 -13.18 35.36 -12.82
N SER A 418 -12.04 34.79 -13.19
CA SER A 418 -11.03 35.46 -14.01
C SER A 418 -11.56 35.80 -15.40
N VAL A 419 -12.29 34.89 -16.05
CA VAL A 419 -12.95 35.16 -17.33
C VAL A 419 -14.01 36.25 -17.19
N SER A 420 -14.84 36.18 -16.14
CA SER A 420 -15.85 37.21 -15.85
C SER A 420 -15.21 38.58 -15.62
N LEU A 421 -14.09 38.65 -14.91
CA LEU A 421 -13.35 39.90 -14.67
C LEU A 421 -12.83 40.52 -15.98
N ILE A 422 -12.32 39.70 -16.91
CA ILE A 422 -11.87 40.18 -18.22
C ILE A 422 -13.06 40.75 -19.01
N VAL A 423 -14.17 40.01 -19.09
CA VAL A 423 -15.38 40.45 -19.79
C VAL A 423 -15.93 41.75 -19.19
N SER A 424 -15.99 41.84 -17.85
CA SER A 424 -16.40 43.06 -17.14
C SER A 424 -15.46 44.23 -17.41
N SER A 425 -14.14 44.02 -17.43
CA SER A 425 -13.16 45.08 -17.72
C SER A 425 -13.31 45.62 -19.14
N ILE A 426 -13.54 44.74 -20.13
CA ILE A 426 -13.82 45.15 -21.51
C ILE A 426 -15.12 45.97 -21.57
N MET A 427 -16.16 45.53 -20.86
CA MET A 427 -17.45 46.23 -20.82
C MET A 427 -17.32 47.63 -20.24
N ILE A 428 -16.57 47.80 -19.13
CA ILE A 428 -16.25 49.11 -18.55
C ILE A 428 -15.56 49.98 -19.59
N GLY A 429 -14.53 49.46 -20.27
CA GLY A 429 -13.81 50.19 -21.30
C GLY A 429 -14.71 50.66 -22.44
N ILE A 430 -15.67 49.84 -22.88
CA ILE A 430 -16.65 50.20 -23.92
C ILE A 430 -17.59 51.29 -23.43
N ILE A 431 -18.13 51.18 -22.22
CA ILE A 431 -19.04 52.18 -21.64
C ILE A 431 -18.32 53.52 -21.48
N THR A 432 -17.10 53.53 -20.94
CA THR A 432 -16.29 54.75 -20.82
C THR A 432 -15.94 55.33 -22.19
N TYR A 433 -15.71 54.48 -23.21
CA TYR A 433 -15.49 54.94 -24.59
C TYR A 433 -16.72 55.65 -25.17
N ILE A 434 -17.91 55.10 -24.98
CA ILE A 434 -19.17 55.72 -25.42
C ILE A 434 -19.40 57.05 -24.69
N SER A 435 -19.22 57.08 -23.36
CA SER A 435 -19.35 58.31 -22.55
C SER A 435 -18.44 59.45 -23.05
N VAL A 436 -17.20 59.12 -23.44
CA VAL A 436 -16.27 60.08 -24.05
C VAL A 436 -16.78 60.60 -25.40
N LEU A 437 -17.40 59.74 -26.23
CA LEU A 437 -17.91 60.14 -27.53
C LEU A 437 -19.15 61.04 -27.41
N GLU A 438 -20.04 60.75 -26.46
CA GLU A 438 -21.23 61.58 -26.19
C GLU A 438 -20.83 62.98 -25.71
N ARG A 439 -19.80 63.07 -24.85
CA ARG A 439 -19.27 64.35 -24.33
C ARG A 439 -18.25 65.03 -25.26
N ARG A 440 -18.21 64.69 -26.55
CA ARG A 440 -17.19 65.20 -27.50
C ARG A 440 -17.19 66.73 -27.62
N LYS A 441 -18.36 67.38 -27.67
CA LYS A 441 -18.48 68.84 -27.76
C LYS A 441 -17.93 69.52 -26.50
N GLU A 442 -18.22 68.97 -25.33
CA GLU A 442 -17.72 69.47 -24.03
C GLU A 442 -16.19 69.42 -23.95
N ILE A 443 -15.58 68.30 -24.40
CA ILE A 443 -14.13 68.15 -24.46
C ILE A 443 -13.51 69.17 -25.43
N GLY A 444 -14.14 69.42 -26.58
CA GLY A 444 -13.72 70.42 -27.56
C GLY A 444 -13.67 71.84 -26.98
N ILE A 445 -14.72 72.23 -26.24
CA ILE A 445 -14.81 73.52 -25.54
C ILE A 445 -13.70 73.64 -24.49
N LEU A 446 -13.52 72.62 -23.64
CA LEU A 446 -12.48 72.62 -22.61
C LEU A 446 -11.07 72.74 -23.20
N ARG A 447 -10.81 72.05 -24.32
CA ARG A 447 -9.52 72.15 -25.02
C ARG A 447 -9.32 73.50 -25.70
N ALA A 448 -10.37 74.14 -26.23
CA ALA A 448 -10.31 75.48 -26.81
C ALA A 448 -10.04 76.57 -25.75
N MET A 449 -10.51 76.35 -24.51
CA MET A 449 -10.20 77.21 -23.35
C MET A 449 -8.81 76.97 -22.75
N GLY A 450 -7.99 76.08 -23.34
CA GLY A 450 -6.59 75.87 -22.92
C GLY A 450 -6.33 74.63 -22.06
N ALA A 451 -7.32 73.73 -21.87
CA ALA A 451 -7.07 72.48 -21.16
C ALA A 451 -6.05 71.58 -21.89
N SER A 452 -5.02 71.14 -21.17
CA SER A 452 -4.01 70.24 -21.72
C SER A 452 -4.58 68.83 -21.98
N LYS A 453 -3.97 68.08 -22.90
CA LYS A 453 -4.34 66.66 -23.16
C LYS A 453 -4.31 65.81 -21.88
N ARG A 454 -3.38 66.11 -20.96
CA ARG A 454 -3.26 65.41 -19.67
C ARG A 454 -4.41 65.77 -18.73
N ASN A 455 -4.84 67.03 -18.71
CA ASN A 455 -5.97 67.47 -17.88
C ASN A 455 -7.26 66.77 -18.29
N ILE A 456 -7.51 66.67 -19.60
CA ILE A 456 -8.67 65.93 -20.14
C ILE A 456 -8.58 64.44 -19.76
N ALA A 457 -7.42 63.80 -19.97
CA ALA A 457 -7.26 62.39 -19.58
C ALA A 457 -7.45 62.14 -18.08
N ASN A 458 -6.99 63.07 -17.23
CA ASN A 458 -7.10 62.94 -15.77
C ASN A 458 -8.55 63.04 -15.28
N ILE A 459 -9.42 63.82 -15.94
CA ILE A 459 -10.84 63.90 -15.59
C ILE A 459 -11.49 62.51 -15.78
N PHE A 460 -11.30 61.89 -16.94
CA PHE A 460 -11.87 60.58 -17.23
C PHE A 460 -11.20 59.45 -16.41
N ASN A 461 -9.89 59.55 -16.16
CA ASN A 461 -9.19 58.63 -15.27
C ASN A 461 -9.67 58.75 -13.80
N ALA A 462 -10.08 59.94 -13.37
CA ALA A 462 -10.66 60.16 -12.04
C ALA A 462 -12.08 59.60 -11.96
N GLU A 463 -12.88 59.72 -13.03
CA GLU A 463 -14.21 59.11 -13.14
C GLU A 463 -14.12 57.59 -12.94
N THR A 464 -13.23 56.91 -13.66
CA THR A 464 -13.05 55.45 -13.52
C THR A 464 -12.44 55.03 -12.17
N PHE A 465 -11.58 55.87 -11.58
CA PHE A 465 -11.09 55.62 -10.23
C PHE A 465 -12.21 55.67 -9.18
N ILE A 466 -13.06 56.70 -9.23
CA ILE A 466 -14.18 56.89 -8.30
C ILE A 466 -15.20 55.76 -8.46
N GLU A 467 -15.53 55.37 -9.70
CA GLU A 467 -16.40 54.23 -10.00
C GLU A 467 -15.84 52.92 -9.42
N GLY A 468 -14.54 52.66 -9.62
CA GLY A 468 -13.87 51.47 -9.08
C GLY A 468 -13.86 51.42 -7.56
N LEU A 469 -13.71 52.58 -6.91
CA LEU A 469 -13.71 52.69 -5.44
C LEU A 469 -15.11 52.46 -4.86
N LEU A 470 -16.12 53.18 -5.39
CA LEU A 470 -17.50 53.06 -4.91
C LEU A 470 -18.04 51.65 -5.13
N SER A 471 -17.86 51.09 -6.33
CA SER A 471 -18.27 49.72 -6.63
C SER A 471 -17.59 48.70 -5.72
N GLY A 472 -16.28 48.85 -5.47
CA GLY A 472 -15.54 47.99 -4.54
C GLY A 472 -16.12 48.04 -3.12
N VAL A 473 -16.37 49.24 -2.59
CA VAL A 473 -16.97 49.42 -1.26
C VAL A 473 -18.38 48.80 -1.19
N PHE A 474 -19.23 49.04 -2.20
CA PHE A 474 -20.57 48.45 -2.27
C PHE A 474 -20.53 46.93 -2.36
N ALA A 475 -19.61 46.35 -3.13
CA ALA A 475 -19.45 44.90 -3.24
C ALA A 475 -19.08 44.27 -1.88
N ILE A 476 -18.14 44.87 -1.14
CA ILE A 476 -17.76 44.39 0.20
C ILE A 476 -18.94 44.49 1.18
N LEU A 477 -19.65 45.62 1.18
CA LEU A 477 -20.83 45.79 2.02
C LEU A 477 -21.89 44.73 1.73
N PHE A 478 -22.13 44.46 0.43
CA PHE A 478 -23.06 43.43 -0.01
C PHE A 478 -22.64 42.04 0.45
N VAL A 479 -21.36 41.68 0.36
CA VAL A 479 -20.84 40.39 0.84
C VAL A 479 -21.08 40.22 2.34
N TYR A 480 -20.87 41.26 3.15
CA TYR A 480 -21.18 41.22 4.58
C TYR A 480 -22.68 41.04 4.85
N LEU A 481 -23.55 41.73 4.11
CA LEU A 481 -24.99 41.59 4.25
C LEU A 481 -25.47 40.17 3.92
N VAL A 482 -24.99 39.59 2.81
CA VAL A 482 -25.32 38.22 2.39
C VAL A 482 -24.75 37.17 3.34
N SER A 483 -23.63 37.45 4.01
CA SER A 483 -23.03 36.51 4.95
C SER A 483 -23.94 36.15 6.12
N ILE A 484 -24.88 37.04 6.51
CA ILE A 484 -25.80 36.83 7.64
C ILE A 484 -26.77 35.67 7.35
N PRO A 485 -27.64 35.72 6.32
CA PRO A 485 -28.57 34.63 6.03
C PRO A 485 -27.84 33.34 5.63
N VAL A 486 -26.72 33.43 4.91
CA VAL A 486 -25.94 32.24 4.52
C VAL A 486 -25.40 31.51 5.74
N ASN A 487 -24.76 32.22 6.68
CA ASN A 487 -24.25 31.60 7.91
C ASN A 487 -25.39 31.03 8.77
N ALA A 488 -26.57 31.67 8.80
CA ALA A 488 -27.73 31.15 9.54
C ALA A 488 -28.25 29.82 8.97
N VAL A 489 -28.38 29.72 7.64
CA VAL A 489 -28.82 28.49 6.97
C VAL A 489 -27.82 27.35 7.16
N VAL A 490 -26.52 27.65 7.07
CA VAL A 490 -25.46 26.66 7.25
C VAL A 490 -25.41 26.16 8.69
N LEU A 491 -25.57 27.05 9.68
CA LEU A 491 -25.63 26.68 11.08
C LEU A 491 -26.79 25.72 11.34
N SER A 492 -27.98 26.01 10.80
CA SER A 492 -29.17 25.14 10.97
C SER A 492 -29.05 23.78 10.29
N SER A 493 -28.42 23.71 9.11
CA SER A 493 -28.41 22.49 8.29
C SER A 493 -27.22 21.58 8.59
N PHE A 494 -26.05 22.18 8.87
CA PHE A 494 -24.78 21.46 8.96
C PHE A 494 -24.12 21.59 10.34
N ASN A 495 -24.68 22.40 11.24
CA ASN A 495 -24.14 22.65 12.58
C ASN A 495 -22.69 23.16 12.56
N VAL A 496 -22.33 23.92 11.52
CA VAL A 496 -21.02 24.55 11.34
C VAL A 496 -21.18 26.06 11.54
N GLU A 497 -20.46 26.62 12.50
CA GLU A 497 -20.49 28.05 12.78
C GLU A 497 -19.60 28.85 11.83
N ARG A 498 -20.08 30.03 11.41
CA ARG A 498 -19.29 31.11 10.79
C ARG A 498 -18.44 30.67 9.59
N ILE A 499 -19.06 29.94 8.65
CA ILE A 499 -18.36 29.43 7.46
C ILE A 499 -17.95 30.55 6.49
N MET A 500 -18.81 31.57 6.32
CA MET A 500 -18.56 32.70 5.43
C MET A 500 -18.03 33.87 6.26
N ARG A 501 -16.72 34.05 6.25
CA ARG A 501 -16.02 35.14 6.95
C ARG A 501 -15.03 35.81 6.02
N LEU A 502 -15.25 37.09 5.74
CA LEU A 502 -14.29 37.92 5.01
C LEU A 502 -13.43 38.71 6.02
N PRO A 503 -12.12 38.46 6.11
CA PRO A 503 -11.24 39.26 6.94
C PRO A 503 -11.12 40.68 6.37
N ILE A 504 -11.04 41.70 7.25
CA ILE A 504 -10.95 43.11 6.86
C ILE A 504 -9.74 43.36 5.93
N GLY A 505 -8.60 42.70 6.20
CA GLY A 505 -7.41 42.81 5.35
C GLY A 505 -7.66 42.33 3.91
N ALA A 506 -8.36 41.21 3.73
CA ALA A 506 -8.72 40.71 2.40
C ALA A 506 -9.73 41.62 1.70
N ALA A 507 -10.67 42.20 2.45
CA ALA A 507 -11.64 43.16 1.91
C ALA A 507 -10.96 44.41 1.32
N LEU A 508 -9.95 44.96 2.01
CA LEU A 508 -9.18 46.12 1.51
C LEU A 508 -8.41 45.79 0.23
N VAL A 509 -7.81 44.59 0.16
CA VAL A 509 -7.12 44.13 -1.06
C VAL A 509 -8.09 44.03 -2.24
N LEU A 510 -9.30 43.49 -2.02
CA LEU A 510 -10.32 43.38 -3.07
C LEU A 510 -10.79 44.76 -3.58
N ILE A 511 -10.95 45.76 -2.71
CA ILE A 511 -11.24 47.13 -3.13
C ILE A 511 -10.09 47.68 -3.99
N GLY A 512 -8.84 47.44 -3.60
CA GLY A 512 -7.67 47.82 -4.38
C GLY A 512 -7.67 47.18 -5.78
N ILE A 513 -8.02 45.90 -5.88
CA ILE A 513 -8.15 45.19 -7.17
C ILE A 513 -9.27 45.80 -8.02
N SER A 514 -10.42 46.13 -7.41
CA SER A 514 -11.54 46.79 -8.10
C SER A 514 -11.11 48.12 -8.74
N VAL A 515 -10.51 49.01 -7.94
CA VAL A 515 -10.00 50.31 -8.41
C VAL A 515 -8.96 50.10 -9.53
N PHE A 516 -8.03 49.16 -9.35
CA PHE A 516 -6.99 48.89 -10.33
C PHE A 516 -7.57 48.44 -11.68
N LEU A 517 -8.51 47.49 -11.69
CA LEU A 517 -9.10 46.98 -12.92
C LEU A 517 -9.93 48.04 -13.65
N THR A 518 -10.76 48.80 -12.94
CA THR A 518 -11.59 49.87 -13.52
C THR A 518 -10.70 51.00 -14.08
N TYR A 519 -9.65 51.37 -13.34
CA TYR A 519 -8.69 52.37 -13.81
C TYR A 519 -7.99 51.92 -15.11
N ILE A 520 -7.48 50.70 -15.16
CA ILE A 520 -6.82 50.14 -16.36
C ILE A 520 -7.78 50.10 -17.56
N ALA A 521 -9.04 49.70 -17.35
CA ALA A 521 -10.06 49.70 -18.39
C ALA A 521 -10.31 51.10 -18.96
N GLY A 522 -10.28 52.13 -18.10
CA GLY A 522 -10.49 53.53 -18.46
C GLY A 522 -9.34 54.21 -19.21
N LEU A 523 -8.12 53.65 -19.17
CA LEU A 523 -6.93 54.31 -19.74
C LEU A 523 -7.01 54.48 -21.26
N ILE A 524 -7.54 53.48 -21.97
CA ILE A 524 -7.67 53.49 -23.44
C ILE A 524 -8.65 54.58 -23.89
N PRO A 525 -9.91 54.62 -23.42
CA PRO A 525 -10.86 55.66 -23.82
C PRO A 525 -10.43 57.06 -23.37
N SER A 526 -9.87 57.21 -22.16
CA SER A 526 -9.38 58.51 -21.67
C SER A 526 -8.25 59.08 -22.54
N ARG A 527 -7.35 58.22 -23.04
CA ARG A 527 -6.33 58.61 -24.02
C ARG A 527 -6.91 58.98 -25.37
N SER A 528 -7.95 58.29 -25.82
CA SER A 528 -8.67 58.63 -27.06
C SER A 528 -9.31 60.01 -26.95
N ALA A 529 -10.00 60.31 -25.83
CA ALA A 529 -10.60 61.61 -25.51
C ALA A 529 -9.58 62.76 -25.63
N ALA A 530 -8.43 62.58 -24.97
CA ALA A 530 -7.37 63.58 -24.89
C ALA A 530 -6.71 63.92 -26.25
N LYS A 531 -6.80 63.03 -27.25
CA LYS A 531 -6.17 63.20 -28.57
C LYS A 531 -7.08 63.86 -29.62
N ARG A 532 -8.38 64.03 -29.36
CA ARG A 532 -9.35 64.57 -30.34
C ARG A 532 -9.13 66.04 -30.66
N ASP A 533 -9.07 66.42 -31.93
CA ASP A 533 -8.83 67.80 -32.36
C ASP A 533 -9.97 68.75 -31.91
N PRO A 534 -9.68 69.90 -31.26
CA PRO A 534 -10.70 70.86 -30.84
C PRO A 534 -11.53 71.42 -32.00
N VAL A 535 -10.91 71.61 -33.16
CA VAL A 535 -11.58 72.16 -34.35
C VAL A 535 -12.57 71.16 -34.91
N GLU A 536 -12.19 69.88 -34.99
CA GLU A 536 -13.11 68.81 -35.42
C GLU A 536 -14.24 68.57 -34.42
N ALA A 537 -13.97 68.69 -33.12
CA ALA A 537 -14.96 68.49 -32.07
C ALA A 537 -16.03 69.59 -32.02
N LEU A 538 -15.70 70.81 -32.48
CA LEU A 538 -16.63 71.95 -32.56
C LEU A 538 -17.33 72.06 -33.93
N ARG A 539 -16.77 71.47 -35.00
CA ARG A 539 -17.33 71.51 -36.36
C ARG A 539 -18.36 70.40 -36.64
N SER A 540 -18.40 69.35 -35.81
CA SER A 540 -19.40 68.29 -35.96
C SER A 540 -20.76 68.78 -35.46
N GLU A 541 -21.74 68.93 -36.36
CA GLU A 541 -23.16 68.93 -36.00
C GLU A 541 -23.56 67.57 -35.42
#